data_AF-A0A935UYM7-F1
#
_entry.id   AF-A0A935UYM7-F1
#
_cell.length_a   1.000
_cell.length_b   1.000
_cell.length_c   1.000
_cell.angle_alpha   90.00
_cell.angle_beta   90.00
_cell.angle_gamma   90.00
#
_symmetry.space_group_name_H-M   'P 1'
#
loop_
_entity.id
_entity.type
_entity.pdbx_description
1 polymer ?
#
loop_
_entity_poly.entity_id
_entity_poly.type
_entity_poly.pdbx_seq_one_letter_code
_entity_poly.pdbx_strand_id
1 'polypeptide(L)'
;MEKAELLKVFNQHLDNYASFRSFIDKAVAQQGKFSQATIDRVVEKNEARSLEEGDLIRPLVPDLEEVALELRVEIDTITERTRSATVEMEELELRKIIGELSDGEFEQESSRFKDDLAAADQRISALNADLSVFTDALDRWETLAVAAGHPTGRSEETPEPEADQAPSSEPDLSQAFDDAEHSVDAGPSVDESDDIRSSTAGMREDLSGVFGVPEPAVQIPAGDEDEEISIEVPDAGSSELGDGEIEIGFDGAGEGDIDLINDDSEEQLDFTGGGEDASQDDLGFDDGPKEPAPAAQGASGQRRALLIYQEGTAEESMHPLTNEEFTIGRGRDNDFQIKNDSKVSRYHCKIFRRGDNFYIEDNKSSNGSLVNGELITERRLFGGEEVIIGETFFRFRIME
;
A
#
# COMPACT_ATOMS: atom_id res chain seq x y z
N MET A 1 -12.30 -5.28 -18.51
CA MET A 1 -11.56 -6.41 -19.13
C MET A 1 -11.41 -7.50 -18.08
N GLU A 2 -11.37 -8.78 -18.43
CA GLU A 2 -11.09 -9.83 -17.42
C GLU A 2 -9.64 -9.70 -16.92
N LYS A 3 -9.35 -9.96 -15.63
CA LYS A 3 -8.01 -9.79 -15.03
C LYS A 3 -6.89 -10.46 -15.84
N ALA A 4 -7.14 -11.68 -16.31
CA ALA A 4 -6.19 -12.44 -17.14
C ALA A 4 -5.99 -11.84 -18.54
N GLU A 5 -7.05 -11.28 -19.13
CA GLU A 5 -6.98 -10.62 -20.44
C GLU A 5 -6.23 -9.29 -20.33
N LEU A 6 -6.48 -8.52 -19.26
CA LEU A 6 -5.78 -7.27 -18.95
C LEU A 6 -4.27 -7.50 -18.82
N LEU A 7 -3.87 -8.44 -17.97
CA LEU A 7 -2.47 -8.81 -17.78
C LEU A 7 -1.82 -9.31 -19.07
N LYS A 8 -2.56 -10.07 -19.88
CA LYS A 8 -2.07 -10.57 -21.17
C LYS A 8 -1.80 -9.44 -22.17
N VAL A 9 -2.75 -8.52 -22.32
CA VAL A 9 -2.61 -7.36 -23.21
C VAL A 9 -1.47 -6.46 -22.74
N PHE A 10 -1.41 -6.17 -21.44
CA PHE A 10 -0.34 -5.40 -20.83
C PHE A 10 1.05 -6.01 -21.10
N ASN A 11 1.22 -7.30 -20.82
CA ASN A 11 2.51 -7.98 -21.04
C ASN A 11 2.90 -8.05 -22.52
N GLN A 12 1.93 -8.18 -23.44
CA GLN A 12 2.22 -8.17 -24.86
C GLN A 12 2.83 -6.83 -25.31
N HIS A 13 2.28 -5.70 -24.85
CA HIS A 13 2.84 -4.38 -25.13
C HIS A 13 4.17 -4.17 -24.40
N LEU A 14 4.29 -4.62 -23.15
CA LEU A 14 5.51 -4.53 -22.37
C LEU A 14 6.69 -5.29 -23.00
N ASP A 15 6.43 -6.48 -23.55
CA ASP A 15 7.45 -7.27 -24.25
C ASP A 15 7.88 -6.63 -25.57
N ASN A 16 6.94 -6.05 -26.32
CA ASN A 16 7.25 -5.26 -27.51
C ASN A 16 8.10 -4.04 -27.15
N TYR A 17 7.68 -3.29 -26.14
CA TYR A 17 8.41 -2.13 -25.60
C TYR A 17 9.85 -2.51 -25.23
N ALA A 18 10.02 -3.57 -24.41
CA ALA A 18 11.32 -4.05 -23.98
C ALA A 18 12.20 -4.49 -25.17
N SER A 19 11.61 -5.10 -26.19
CA SER A 19 12.32 -5.49 -27.42
C SER A 19 12.86 -4.27 -28.18
N PHE A 20 12.05 -3.22 -28.35
CA PHE A 20 12.51 -1.98 -28.97
C PHE A 20 13.61 -1.28 -28.18
N ARG A 21 13.51 -1.25 -26.84
CA ARG A 21 14.59 -0.77 -25.97
C ARG A 21 15.88 -1.58 -26.15
N SER A 22 15.78 -2.90 -26.19
CA SER A 22 16.94 -3.78 -26.44
C SER A 22 17.58 -3.52 -27.82
N PHE A 23 16.79 -3.20 -28.85
CA PHE A 23 17.34 -2.86 -30.17
C PHE A 23 18.10 -1.53 -30.16
N ILE A 24 17.65 -0.55 -29.37
CA ILE A 24 18.38 0.72 -29.17
C ILE A 24 19.74 0.43 -28.55
N ASP A 25 19.79 -0.32 -27.44
CA ASP A 25 21.04 -0.66 -26.75
C ASP A 25 22.01 -1.39 -27.68
N LYS A 26 21.50 -2.36 -28.46
CA LYS A 26 22.29 -3.12 -29.44
C LYS A 26 22.81 -2.22 -30.58
N ALA A 27 22.02 -1.25 -31.04
CA ALA A 27 22.43 -0.31 -32.09
C ALA A 27 23.55 0.62 -31.58
N VAL A 28 23.40 1.17 -30.38
CA VAL A 28 24.41 2.01 -29.72
C VAL A 28 25.72 1.21 -29.50
N ALA A 29 25.63 -0.06 -29.14
CA ALA A 29 26.80 -0.93 -28.97
C ALA A 29 27.57 -1.20 -30.28
N GLN A 30 27.02 -0.90 -31.46
CA GLN A 30 27.75 -1.01 -32.74
C GLN A 30 28.50 0.28 -33.14
N GLN A 31 28.64 1.25 -32.23
CA GLN A 31 29.48 2.43 -32.44
C GLN A 31 30.90 2.01 -32.88
N GLY A 32 31.41 2.67 -33.92
CA GLY A 32 32.70 2.36 -34.55
C GLY A 32 32.65 1.35 -35.70
N LYS A 33 31.57 0.55 -35.83
CA LYS A 33 31.36 -0.33 -37.01
C LYS A 33 30.49 0.32 -38.07
N PHE A 34 29.55 1.16 -37.66
CA PHE A 34 28.64 1.90 -38.54
C PHE A 34 28.82 3.40 -38.34
N SER A 35 28.36 4.20 -39.32
CA SER A 35 28.36 5.66 -39.22
C SER A 35 27.36 6.12 -38.15
N GLN A 36 27.68 7.22 -37.46
CA GLN A 36 26.83 7.77 -36.40
C GLN A 36 25.41 8.06 -36.91
N ALA A 37 25.28 8.67 -38.10
CA ALA A 37 23.97 8.96 -38.71
C ALA A 37 23.12 7.70 -38.99
N THR A 38 23.74 6.54 -39.20
CA THR A 38 23.01 5.28 -39.37
C THR A 38 22.51 4.76 -38.02
N ILE A 39 23.34 4.83 -36.99
CA ILE A 39 22.98 4.45 -35.62
C ILE A 39 21.84 5.35 -35.14
N ASP A 40 21.96 6.67 -35.28
CA ASP A 40 20.96 7.65 -34.85
C ASP A 40 19.59 7.37 -35.50
N ARG A 41 19.55 7.07 -36.81
CA ARG A 41 18.30 6.73 -37.50
C ARG A 41 17.64 5.46 -36.96
N VAL A 42 18.44 4.45 -36.62
CA VAL A 42 17.93 3.20 -36.06
C VAL A 42 17.44 3.43 -34.63
N VAL A 43 18.17 4.20 -33.84
CA VAL A 43 17.77 4.58 -32.48
C VAL A 43 16.46 5.36 -32.51
N GLU A 44 16.38 6.45 -33.27
CA GLU A 44 15.18 7.30 -33.38
C GLU A 44 13.94 6.49 -33.81
N LYS A 45 14.10 5.58 -34.78
CA LYS A 45 13.01 4.70 -35.22
C LYS A 45 12.52 3.76 -34.12
N ASN A 46 13.42 3.16 -33.36
CA ASN A 46 13.04 2.25 -32.28
C ASN A 46 12.55 3.01 -31.03
N GLU A 47 13.05 4.22 -30.78
CA GLU A 47 12.54 5.12 -29.74
C GLU A 47 11.07 5.45 -30.02
N ALA A 48 10.75 5.89 -31.24
CA ALA A 48 9.37 6.18 -31.64
C ALA A 48 8.44 4.97 -31.43
N ARG A 49 8.86 3.77 -31.85
CA ARG A 49 8.08 2.53 -31.65
C ARG A 49 7.93 2.15 -30.18
N SER A 50 8.98 2.33 -29.38
CA SER A 50 8.88 2.10 -27.93
C SER A 50 7.91 3.10 -27.29
N LEU A 51 7.89 4.35 -27.76
CA LEU A 51 6.94 5.35 -27.26
C LEU A 51 5.50 4.97 -27.61
N GLU A 52 5.24 4.52 -28.85
CA GLU A 52 3.92 4.01 -29.27
C GLU A 52 3.43 2.87 -28.38
N GLU A 53 4.28 1.88 -28.06
CA GLU A 53 3.91 0.80 -27.13
C GLU A 53 3.69 1.35 -25.71
N GLY A 54 4.52 2.31 -25.26
CA GLY A 54 4.33 2.97 -23.97
C GLY A 54 2.99 3.72 -23.88
N ASP A 55 2.54 4.34 -24.98
CA ASP A 55 1.24 5.01 -25.07
C ASP A 55 0.06 4.04 -24.94
N LEU A 56 0.25 2.77 -25.32
CA LEU A 56 -0.73 1.68 -25.15
C LEU A 56 -0.69 1.07 -23.74
N ILE A 57 0.47 1.04 -23.09
CA ILE A 57 0.64 0.50 -21.73
C ILE A 57 0.05 1.44 -20.68
N ARG A 58 0.35 2.75 -20.73
CA ARG A 58 -0.04 3.73 -19.70
C ARG A 58 -1.54 3.72 -19.33
N PRO A 59 -2.51 3.66 -20.27
CA PRO A 59 -3.92 3.63 -19.89
C PRO A 59 -4.33 2.34 -19.16
N LEU A 60 -3.54 1.26 -19.25
CA LEU A 60 -3.80 -0.01 -18.56
C LEU A 60 -3.22 -0.04 -17.14
N VAL A 61 -2.26 0.83 -16.81
CA VAL A 61 -1.58 0.86 -15.51
C VAL A 61 -2.57 1.02 -14.34
N PRO A 62 -3.51 1.99 -14.36
CA PRO A 62 -4.48 2.13 -13.27
C PRO A 62 -5.36 0.90 -13.07
N ASP A 63 -5.76 0.24 -14.16
CA ASP A 63 -6.57 -0.98 -14.09
C ASP A 63 -5.78 -2.14 -13.44
N LEU A 64 -4.47 -2.25 -13.71
CA LEU A 64 -3.62 -3.24 -13.04
C LEU A 64 -3.40 -2.90 -11.56
N GLU A 65 -3.21 -1.63 -11.23
CA GLU A 65 -3.08 -1.14 -9.84
C GLU A 65 -4.36 -1.44 -9.03
N GLU A 66 -5.54 -1.22 -9.63
CA GLU A 66 -6.83 -1.54 -9.01
C GLU A 66 -6.95 -3.05 -8.74
N VAL A 67 -6.58 -3.90 -9.71
CA VAL A 67 -6.59 -5.36 -9.52
C VAL A 67 -5.64 -5.80 -8.40
N ALA A 68 -4.44 -5.20 -8.32
CA ALA A 68 -3.49 -5.48 -7.24
C ALA A 68 -4.04 -5.04 -5.88
N LEU A 69 -4.72 -3.89 -5.81
CA LEU A 69 -5.36 -3.39 -4.60
C LEU A 69 -6.49 -4.33 -4.16
N GLU A 70 -7.36 -4.77 -5.06
CA GLU A 70 -8.43 -5.73 -4.75
C GLU A 70 -7.87 -7.04 -4.16
N LEU A 71 -6.79 -7.56 -4.73
CA LEU A 71 -6.14 -8.78 -4.24
C LEU A 71 -5.57 -8.57 -2.83
N ARG A 72 -4.92 -7.43 -2.57
CA ARG A 72 -4.43 -7.06 -1.22
C ARG A 72 -5.56 -6.99 -0.21
N VAL A 73 -6.66 -6.32 -0.55
CA VAL A 73 -7.84 -6.22 0.32
C VAL A 73 -8.45 -7.60 0.62
N GLU A 74 -8.49 -8.51 -0.36
CA GLU A 74 -8.95 -9.88 -0.15
C GLU A 74 -8.03 -10.65 0.80
N ILE A 75 -6.70 -10.54 0.63
CA ILE A 75 -5.69 -11.13 1.52
C ILE A 75 -5.86 -10.63 2.95
N ASP A 76 -5.97 -9.31 3.13
CA ASP A 76 -6.12 -8.68 4.45
C ASP A 76 -7.40 -9.14 5.14
N THR A 77 -8.50 -9.23 4.38
CA THR A 77 -9.80 -9.70 4.88
C THR A 77 -9.72 -11.16 5.38
N ILE A 78 -9.02 -12.03 4.64
CA ILE A 78 -8.85 -13.43 5.06
C ILE A 78 -7.91 -13.50 6.26
N THR A 79 -6.82 -12.75 6.24
CA THR A 79 -5.84 -12.70 7.33
C THR A 79 -6.49 -12.27 8.66
N GLU A 80 -7.36 -11.26 8.64
CA GLU A 80 -8.07 -10.80 9.83
C GLU A 80 -9.04 -11.87 10.36
N ARG A 81 -9.75 -12.57 9.48
CA ARG A 81 -10.61 -13.69 9.87
C ARG A 81 -9.81 -14.83 10.50
N THR A 82 -8.65 -15.15 9.93
CA THR A 82 -7.71 -16.16 10.44
C THR A 82 -7.19 -15.77 11.83
N ARG A 83 -6.84 -14.49 12.05
CA ARG A 83 -6.40 -13.98 13.35
C ARG A 83 -7.46 -14.19 14.44
N SER A 84 -8.73 -13.90 14.14
CA SER A 84 -9.84 -14.17 15.05
C SER A 84 -9.97 -15.67 15.37
N ALA A 85 -9.85 -16.54 14.36
CA ALA A 85 -9.92 -17.98 14.55
C ALA A 85 -8.74 -18.53 15.39
N THR A 86 -7.56 -17.93 15.28
CA THR A 86 -6.40 -18.28 16.11
C THR A 86 -6.65 -17.95 17.58
N VAL A 87 -7.28 -16.81 17.90
CA VAL A 87 -7.64 -16.46 19.29
C VAL A 87 -8.67 -17.45 19.86
N GLU A 88 -9.67 -17.84 19.07
CA GLU A 88 -10.65 -18.85 19.48
C GLU A 88 -9.97 -20.22 19.73
N MET A 89 -8.97 -20.58 18.92
CA MET A 89 -8.14 -21.76 19.14
C MET A 89 -7.34 -21.70 20.46
N GLU A 90 -6.73 -20.57 20.78
CA GLU A 90 -6.02 -20.35 22.05
C GLU A 90 -6.97 -20.45 23.26
N GLU A 91 -8.21 -19.95 23.13
CA GLU A 91 -9.23 -20.10 24.17
C GLU A 91 -9.60 -21.57 24.40
N LEU A 92 -9.82 -22.35 23.33
CA LEU A 92 -10.12 -23.77 23.43
C LEU A 92 -8.98 -24.55 24.11
N GLU A 93 -7.72 -24.19 23.82
CA GLU A 93 -6.55 -24.77 24.47
C GLU A 93 -6.52 -24.43 25.96
N LEU A 94 -6.81 -23.18 26.33
CA LEU A 94 -6.90 -22.78 27.74
C LEU A 94 -8.01 -23.54 28.47
N ARG A 95 -9.20 -23.63 27.88
CA ARG A 95 -10.36 -24.38 28.44
C ARG A 95 -10.04 -25.85 28.65
N LYS A 96 -9.27 -26.46 27.75
CA LYS A 96 -8.73 -27.80 27.91
C LYS A 96 -7.77 -27.89 29.10
N ILE A 97 -6.80 -26.98 29.20
CA ILE A 97 -5.77 -26.99 30.26
C ILE A 97 -6.40 -26.85 31.66
N ILE A 98 -7.41 -25.98 31.81
CA ILE A 98 -8.11 -25.78 33.09
C ILE A 98 -9.11 -26.90 33.43
N GLY A 99 -9.30 -27.86 32.50
CA GLY A 99 -10.18 -29.02 32.68
C GLY A 99 -11.66 -28.73 32.45
N GLU A 100 -12.01 -27.60 31.83
CA GLU A 100 -13.38 -27.27 31.40
C GLU A 100 -13.80 -28.01 30.13
N LEU A 101 -12.83 -28.51 29.35
CA LEU A 101 -13.05 -29.22 28.09
C LEU A 101 -12.31 -30.56 28.09
N SER A 102 -12.98 -31.65 27.72
CA SER A 102 -12.31 -32.96 27.57
C SER A 102 -11.49 -33.03 26.28
N ASP A 103 -10.54 -33.97 26.20
CA ASP A 103 -9.73 -34.17 24.99
C ASP A 103 -10.58 -34.41 23.73
N GLY A 104 -11.67 -35.18 23.85
CA GLY A 104 -12.55 -35.48 22.72
C GLY A 104 -13.40 -34.29 22.26
N GLU A 105 -13.85 -33.45 23.20
CA GLU A 105 -14.60 -32.22 22.87
C GLU A 105 -13.66 -31.16 22.26
N PHE A 106 -12.46 -31.02 22.79
CA PHE A 106 -11.42 -30.16 22.21
C PHE A 106 -11.08 -30.57 20.79
N GLU A 107 -10.87 -31.86 20.54
CA GLU A 107 -10.52 -32.34 19.20
C GLU A 107 -11.65 -32.11 18.20
N GLN A 108 -12.91 -32.27 18.63
CA GLN A 108 -14.07 -31.96 17.81
C GLN A 108 -14.21 -30.46 17.51
N GLU A 109 -14.09 -29.58 18.52
CA GLU A 109 -14.24 -28.14 18.36
C GLU A 109 -13.05 -27.53 17.58
N SER A 110 -11.82 -27.94 17.89
CA SER A 110 -10.60 -27.46 17.21
C SER A 110 -10.44 -27.98 15.78
N SER A 111 -11.01 -29.14 15.42
CA SER A 111 -10.90 -29.69 14.06
C SER A 111 -11.46 -28.73 13.02
N ARG A 112 -12.59 -28.07 13.32
CA ARG A 112 -13.21 -27.12 12.38
C ARG A 112 -12.29 -25.92 12.13
N PHE A 113 -11.73 -25.34 13.20
CA PHE A 113 -10.81 -24.22 13.08
C PHE A 113 -9.54 -24.60 12.33
N LYS A 114 -8.99 -25.80 12.57
CA LYS A 114 -7.82 -26.29 11.83
C LYS A 114 -8.08 -26.39 10.32
N ASP A 115 -9.25 -26.92 9.95
CA ASP A 115 -9.64 -27.02 8.54
C ASP A 115 -9.85 -25.62 7.92
N ASP A 116 -10.50 -24.71 8.64
CA ASP A 116 -10.75 -23.33 8.21
C ASP A 116 -9.43 -22.54 8.06
N LEU A 117 -8.51 -22.67 9.01
CA LEU A 117 -7.17 -22.04 8.98
C LEU A 117 -6.34 -22.59 7.82
N ALA A 118 -6.31 -23.92 7.62
CA ALA A 118 -5.58 -24.53 6.51
C ALA A 118 -6.14 -24.11 5.14
N ALA A 119 -7.47 -23.98 5.02
CA ALA A 119 -8.10 -23.47 3.80
C ALA A 119 -7.78 -21.99 3.56
N ALA A 120 -7.76 -21.18 4.63
CA ALA A 120 -7.38 -19.78 4.56
C ALA A 120 -5.92 -19.60 4.12
N ASP A 121 -4.99 -20.37 4.68
CA ASP A 121 -3.57 -20.35 4.29
C ASP A 121 -3.37 -20.69 2.81
N GLN A 122 -4.05 -21.74 2.32
CA GLN A 122 -4.01 -22.10 0.90
C GLN A 122 -4.57 -20.96 0.02
N ARG A 123 -5.65 -20.32 0.46
CA ARG A 123 -6.26 -19.21 -0.29
C ARG A 123 -5.36 -17.97 -0.30
N ILE A 124 -4.81 -17.57 0.84
CA ILE A 124 -3.85 -16.47 0.95
C ILE A 124 -2.62 -16.73 0.08
N SER A 125 -2.08 -17.95 0.10
CA SER A 125 -0.95 -18.33 -0.75
C SER A 125 -1.26 -18.17 -2.23
N ALA A 126 -2.44 -18.62 -2.68
CA ALA A 126 -2.88 -18.45 -4.06
C ALA A 126 -3.06 -16.98 -4.45
N LEU A 127 -3.69 -16.18 -3.59
CA LEU A 127 -3.89 -14.74 -3.82
C LEU A 127 -2.57 -13.97 -3.87
N ASN A 128 -1.60 -14.31 -3.02
CA ASN A 128 -0.25 -13.72 -3.05
C ASN A 128 0.46 -14.07 -4.36
N ALA A 129 0.34 -15.32 -4.84
CA ALA A 129 0.90 -15.71 -6.12
C ALA A 129 0.27 -14.89 -7.27
N ASP A 130 -1.05 -14.72 -7.27
CA ASP A 130 -1.74 -13.87 -8.25
C ASP A 130 -1.28 -12.41 -8.16
N LEU A 131 -1.23 -11.84 -6.95
CA LEU A 131 -0.80 -10.46 -6.69
C LEU A 131 0.62 -10.20 -7.23
N SER A 132 1.56 -11.12 -6.96
CA SER A 132 2.95 -11.04 -7.44
C SER A 132 3.00 -10.86 -8.95
N VAL A 133 2.18 -11.60 -9.71
CA VAL A 133 2.19 -11.52 -11.17
C VAL A 133 1.82 -10.12 -11.68
N PHE A 134 0.88 -9.44 -11.02
CA PHE A 134 0.50 -8.06 -11.38
C PHE A 134 1.56 -7.04 -10.95
N THR A 135 2.07 -7.15 -9.72
CA THR A 135 3.08 -6.22 -9.21
C THR A 135 4.39 -6.33 -9.97
N ASP A 136 4.83 -7.55 -10.31
CA ASP A 136 6.05 -7.78 -11.09
C ASP A 136 5.95 -7.18 -12.50
N ALA A 137 4.76 -7.24 -13.12
CA ALA A 137 4.53 -6.65 -14.43
C ALA A 137 4.58 -5.11 -14.36
N LEU A 138 3.96 -4.50 -13.34
CA LEU A 138 4.01 -3.06 -13.09
C LEU A 138 5.43 -2.57 -12.79
N ASP A 139 6.17 -3.26 -11.93
CA ASP A 139 7.55 -2.94 -11.57
C ASP A 139 8.49 -3.05 -12.78
N ARG A 140 8.29 -4.08 -13.62
CA ARG A 140 9.05 -4.24 -14.86
C ARG A 140 8.78 -3.10 -15.83
N TRP A 141 7.51 -2.69 -15.99
CA TRP A 141 7.15 -1.53 -16.81
C TRP A 141 7.80 -0.25 -16.29
N GLU A 142 7.66 0.02 -15.00
CA GLU A 142 8.22 1.21 -14.35
C GLU A 142 9.73 1.29 -14.52
N THR A 143 10.45 0.19 -14.26
CA THR A 143 11.89 0.11 -14.44
C THR A 143 12.30 0.48 -15.86
N LEU A 144 11.60 -0.05 -16.87
CA LEU A 144 11.90 0.18 -18.29
C LEU A 144 11.50 1.60 -18.76
N ALA A 145 10.39 2.14 -18.25
CA ALA A 145 9.92 3.47 -18.58
C ALA A 145 10.81 4.54 -17.94
N VAL A 146 11.14 4.42 -16.66
CA VAL A 146 12.05 5.33 -15.94
C VAL A 146 13.43 5.33 -16.57
N ALA A 147 13.99 4.16 -16.90
CA ALA A 147 15.28 4.07 -17.58
C ALA A 147 15.29 4.75 -18.97
N ALA A 148 14.13 4.85 -19.61
CA ALA A 148 13.95 5.54 -20.89
C ALA A 148 13.56 7.03 -20.74
N GLY A 149 13.30 7.51 -19.51
CA GLY A 149 12.74 8.85 -19.27
C GLY A 149 11.30 9.01 -19.77
N HIS A 150 10.57 7.91 -19.93
CA HIS A 150 9.18 7.90 -20.36
C HIS A 150 8.23 8.00 -19.16
N PRO A 151 7.04 8.61 -19.31
CA PRO A 151 6.04 8.64 -18.25
C PRO A 151 5.58 7.22 -17.92
N THR A 152 5.55 6.89 -16.63
CA THR A 152 5.14 5.57 -16.15
C THR A 152 3.63 5.42 -16.12
N GLY A 153 2.90 6.51 -15.83
CA GLY A 153 1.44 6.46 -15.61
C GLY A 153 1.04 5.76 -14.31
N ARG A 154 2.01 5.42 -13.45
CA ARG A 154 1.78 5.00 -12.07
C ARG A 154 1.13 6.13 -11.30
N SER A 155 0.25 5.77 -10.38
CA SER A 155 -0.19 6.70 -9.33
C SER A 155 1.05 7.16 -8.55
N GLU A 156 1.21 8.47 -8.32
CA GLU A 156 2.32 8.97 -7.49
C GLU A 156 2.21 8.35 -6.08
N GLU A 157 3.05 7.35 -5.79
CA GLU A 157 3.38 7.04 -4.40
C GLU A 157 4.06 8.30 -3.86
N THR A 158 3.35 9.01 -2.99
CA THR A 158 3.98 10.07 -2.20
C THR A 158 5.09 9.36 -1.44
N PRO A 159 6.38 9.73 -1.62
CA PRO A 159 7.45 8.99 -0.99
C PRO A 159 7.18 8.98 0.51
N GLU A 160 7.09 7.78 1.09
CA GLU A 160 7.19 7.64 2.53
C GLU A 160 8.41 8.45 2.97
N PRO A 161 8.28 9.34 3.96
CA PRO A 161 9.44 10.07 4.44
C PRO A 161 10.45 9.01 4.86
N GLU A 162 11.63 9.03 4.21
CA GLU A 162 12.74 8.15 4.56
C GLU A 162 12.81 8.11 6.08
N ALA A 163 12.62 6.92 6.66
CA ALA A 163 12.73 6.73 8.09
C ALA A 163 14.08 7.30 8.49
N ASP A 164 14.03 8.45 9.15
CA ASP A 164 15.17 9.22 9.59
C ASP A 164 16.07 8.22 10.31
N GLN A 165 17.22 7.90 9.72
CA GLN A 165 18.22 7.06 10.37
C GLN A 165 18.64 7.83 11.61
N ALA A 166 17.99 7.51 12.74
CA ALA A 166 18.24 8.15 14.00
C ALA A 166 19.76 8.06 14.24
N PRO A 167 20.46 9.19 14.41
CA PRO A 167 21.87 9.13 14.75
C PRO A 167 21.97 8.46 16.11
N SER A 168 22.52 7.25 16.12
CA SER A 168 22.94 6.55 17.33
C SER A 168 24.02 7.38 18.01
N SER A 169 23.60 8.30 18.88
CA SER A 169 24.48 9.01 19.79
C SER A 169 24.03 8.64 21.20
N GLU A 170 24.66 7.63 21.76
CA GLU A 170 24.60 7.38 23.21
C GLU A 170 25.05 8.67 23.93
N PRO A 171 24.39 9.08 25.03
CA PRO A 171 24.88 10.20 25.81
C PRO A 171 26.11 9.74 26.61
N ASP A 172 27.27 10.28 26.27
CA ASP A 172 28.48 10.23 27.09
C ASP A 172 28.19 10.93 28.42
N LEU A 173 28.01 10.15 29.48
CA LEU A 173 27.82 10.58 30.86
C LEU A 173 29.14 10.94 31.55
N SER A 174 30.05 11.61 30.82
CA SER A 174 31.23 12.21 31.41
C SER A 174 31.23 13.72 31.14
N GLN A 175 31.38 14.49 32.22
CA GLN A 175 31.46 15.96 32.28
C GLN A 175 30.15 16.71 32.48
N ALA A 176 29.69 16.81 33.73
CA ALA A 176 29.02 18.01 34.22
C ALA A 176 28.89 18.01 35.75
N PHE A 177 29.99 18.10 36.51
CA PHE A 177 29.97 18.67 37.87
C PHE A 177 31.33 19.26 38.18
N ASP A 178 31.50 20.53 37.83
CA ASP A 178 32.47 21.41 38.48
C ASP A 178 31.75 22.71 38.87
N ASP A 179 32.24 23.30 39.95
CA ASP A 179 31.83 24.54 40.63
C ASP A 179 30.78 24.43 41.75
N ALA A 180 31.27 24.12 42.96
CA ALA A 180 31.05 24.97 44.14
C ALA A 180 31.94 24.57 45.34
N GLU A 181 33.08 25.25 45.44
CA GLU A 181 33.77 25.71 46.66
C GLU A 181 33.06 25.52 48.03
N HIS A 182 33.72 24.87 49.00
CA HIS A 182 34.37 25.50 50.19
C HIS A 182 34.65 24.50 51.34
N SER A 183 35.92 24.44 51.75
CA SER A 183 36.50 24.21 53.10
C SER A 183 35.82 23.26 54.10
N VAL A 184 36.53 22.20 54.56
CA VAL A 184 37.25 22.18 55.86
C VAL A 184 38.12 20.92 56.04
N ASP A 185 39.11 21.13 56.90
CA ASP A 185 40.28 20.40 57.37
C ASP A 185 40.09 19.00 58.04
N ALA A 186 41.24 18.31 58.16
CA ALA A 186 41.61 17.17 59.02
C ALA A 186 41.35 15.71 58.56
N GLY A 187 42.45 14.96 58.32
CA GLY A 187 42.47 13.49 58.40
C GLY A 187 42.81 13.00 59.83
N PRO A 188 43.28 11.76 60.07
CA PRO A 188 43.15 10.50 59.30
C PRO A 188 42.76 9.27 60.18
N SER A 189 42.81 8.03 59.61
CA SER A 189 42.68 6.67 60.21
C SER A 189 41.23 6.21 60.51
N VAL A 190 40.77 4.96 60.30
CA VAL A 190 41.19 3.60 60.75
C VAL A 190 40.35 2.59 59.91
N ASP A 191 40.94 1.59 59.24
CA ASP A 191 40.98 0.13 59.54
C ASP A 191 39.65 -0.68 59.58
N GLU A 192 39.79 -1.95 59.16
CA GLU A 192 38.94 -3.15 59.36
C GLU A 192 37.74 -3.49 58.42
N SER A 193 37.99 -4.52 57.61
CA SER A 193 37.24 -5.79 57.40
C SER A 193 35.77 -5.89 57.82
N ASP A 194 34.92 -6.47 56.94
CA ASP A 194 34.50 -7.88 57.09
C ASP A 194 33.57 -8.38 55.97
N ASP A 195 33.72 -9.69 55.74
CA ASP A 195 32.92 -10.60 54.92
C ASP A 195 31.40 -10.47 55.08
N ILE A 196 30.63 -10.60 53.98
CA ILE A 196 29.48 -11.54 53.92
C ILE A 196 29.38 -12.16 52.51
N ARG A 197 29.61 -13.47 52.46
CA ARG A 197 29.11 -14.37 51.42
C ARG A 197 27.61 -14.61 51.65
N SER A 198 26.80 -14.58 50.60
CA SER A 198 25.53 -15.32 50.59
C SER A 198 25.21 -15.82 49.19
N SER A 199 25.33 -17.13 49.06
CA SER A 199 24.89 -17.91 47.92
C SER A 199 23.40 -18.20 48.05
N THR A 200 22.63 -17.98 46.98
CA THR A 200 21.45 -18.81 46.66
C THR A 200 21.37 -19.03 45.17
N ALA A 201 21.94 -20.15 44.73
CA ALA A 201 21.59 -20.82 43.49
C ALA A 201 20.43 -21.79 43.77
N GLY A 202 19.42 -21.84 42.90
CA GLY A 202 18.39 -22.87 42.93
C GLY A 202 17.18 -22.57 42.06
N MET A 203 17.03 -23.37 41.00
CA MET A 203 15.80 -23.68 40.25
C MET A 203 15.37 -22.70 39.14
N ARG A 204 15.93 -22.91 37.94
CA ARG A 204 15.23 -22.73 36.67
C ARG A 204 15.23 -24.08 35.96
N GLU A 205 14.10 -24.78 36.05
CA GLU A 205 13.81 -25.93 35.19
C GLU A 205 13.19 -25.44 33.88
N ASP A 206 13.57 -26.19 32.85
CA ASP A 206 13.37 -26.08 31.43
C ASP A 206 11.89 -26.30 31.04
N LEU A 207 11.33 -25.38 30.24
CA LEU A 207 10.08 -25.55 29.48
C LEU A 207 10.28 -25.11 28.02
N SER A 208 11.43 -25.43 27.45
CA SER A 208 11.68 -25.29 26.00
C SER A 208 11.54 -26.65 25.33
N GLY A 209 10.30 -27.11 25.16
CA GLY A 209 10.10 -28.49 24.69
C GLY A 209 8.71 -28.91 24.25
N VAL A 210 7.84 -28.03 23.74
CA VAL A 210 6.62 -28.46 23.04
C VAL A 210 6.19 -27.38 22.04
N PHE A 211 6.91 -27.17 20.94
CA PHE A 211 6.39 -26.68 19.64
C PHE A 211 7.59 -26.57 18.71
N GLY A 212 7.85 -27.65 17.97
CA GLY A 212 8.82 -27.65 16.88
C GLY A 212 8.20 -26.96 15.67
N VAL A 213 8.69 -25.77 15.34
CA VAL A 213 8.53 -25.18 14.01
C VAL A 213 9.68 -25.73 13.13
N PRO A 214 9.42 -26.30 11.95
CA PRO A 214 10.50 -26.69 11.06
C PRO A 214 11.12 -25.45 10.41
N GLU A 215 12.33 -25.07 10.83
CA GLU A 215 13.18 -24.17 10.05
C GLU A 215 13.67 -24.88 8.78
N PRO A 216 13.63 -24.24 7.59
CA PRO A 216 14.35 -24.76 6.43
C PRO A 216 15.85 -24.51 6.63
N ALA A 217 16.59 -25.58 6.94
CA ALA A 217 18.04 -25.58 7.00
C ALA A 217 18.64 -25.36 5.60
N VAL A 218 19.14 -24.15 5.33
CA VAL A 218 20.14 -23.90 4.30
C VAL A 218 21.51 -23.92 4.98
N GLN A 219 22.20 -25.05 4.87
CA GLN A 219 23.60 -25.18 5.27
C GLN A 219 24.49 -24.57 4.19
N ILE A 220 25.15 -23.47 4.52
CA ILE A 220 26.33 -22.99 3.79
C ILE A 220 27.55 -23.59 4.50
N PRO A 221 28.31 -24.51 3.88
CA PRO A 221 29.64 -24.85 4.38
C PRO A 221 30.65 -23.82 3.86
N ALA A 222 31.42 -23.26 4.79
CA ALA A 222 32.61 -22.47 4.51
C ALA A 222 33.85 -23.38 4.51
N GLY A 223 34.73 -23.18 3.51
CA GLY A 223 36.14 -23.57 3.50
C GLY A 223 36.46 -24.90 2.81
N ASP A 224 37.08 -24.85 1.63
CA ASP A 224 38.55 -25.02 1.54
C ASP A 224 39.06 -24.74 0.11
N GLU A 225 40.33 -24.33 0.08
CA GLU A 225 41.09 -23.75 -1.03
C GLU A 225 41.51 -24.81 -2.08
N ASP A 226 41.85 -24.30 -3.27
CA ASP A 226 42.60 -24.95 -4.36
C ASP A 226 41.94 -26.10 -5.14
N GLU A 227 41.26 -25.76 -6.25
CA GLU A 227 41.24 -26.64 -7.44
C GLU A 227 41.08 -25.81 -8.73
N GLU A 228 42.12 -25.80 -9.56
CA GLU A 228 42.11 -25.25 -10.92
C GLU A 228 41.16 -26.07 -11.81
N ILE A 229 40.05 -25.46 -12.24
CA ILE A 229 39.20 -26.05 -13.29
C ILE A 229 39.55 -25.39 -14.63
N SER A 230 40.24 -26.17 -15.45
CA SER A 230 40.58 -25.88 -16.83
C SER A 230 39.32 -25.80 -17.71
N ILE A 231 39.21 -24.71 -18.46
CA ILE A 231 38.16 -24.50 -19.48
C ILE A 231 38.55 -25.30 -20.72
N GLU A 232 37.84 -26.41 -20.98
CA GLU A 232 37.86 -27.06 -22.28
C GLU A 232 36.76 -26.47 -23.18
N VAL A 233 37.21 -25.87 -24.28
CA VAL A 233 36.36 -25.33 -25.36
C VAL A 233 36.10 -26.46 -26.36
N PRO A 234 34.85 -26.88 -26.62
CA PRO A 234 34.58 -27.73 -27.77
C PRO A 234 34.56 -26.90 -29.05
N ASP A 235 35.58 -27.15 -29.87
CA ASP A 235 35.65 -26.84 -31.29
C ASP A 235 34.53 -27.56 -32.06
N ALA A 236 33.71 -26.79 -32.78
CA ALA A 236 32.83 -27.30 -33.83
C ALA A 236 32.72 -26.26 -34.96
N GLY A 237 33.65 -26.37 -35.91
CA GLY A 237 33.27 -26.79 -37.26
C GLY A 237 32.37 -25.84 -38.06
N SER A 238 33.03 -25.00 -38.84
CA SER A 238 32.63 -24.46 -40.15
C SER A 238 31.54 -25.22 -40.93
N SER A 239 30.54 -24.49 -41.43
CA SER A 239 30.02 -24.71 -42.80
C SER A 239 29.42 -23.43 -43.39
N GLU A 240 29.76 -23.22 -44.66
CA GLU A 240 29.39 -22.13 -45.54
C GLU A 240 27.89 -22.10 -45.92
N LEU A 241 27.48 -20.92 -46.40
CA LEU A 241 26.54 -20.62 -47.51
C LEU A 241 25.37 -19.72 -47.10
N GLY A 242 25.14 -18.66 -47.89
CA GLY A 242 23.88 -17.92 -47.89
C GLY A 242 23.98 -16.40 -47.94
N ASP A 243 24.71 -15.89 -48.92
CA ASP A 243 24.49 -14.59 -49.56
C ASP A 243 22.99 -14.36 -49.87
N GLY A 244 22.38 -13.47 -49.09
CA GLY A 244 21.00 -13.01 -49.25
C GLY A 244 20.96 -11.49 -49.12
N GLU A 245 20.99 -10.81 -50.26
CA GLU A 245 20.68 -9.39 -50.39
C GLU A 245 19.25 -9.14 -49.86
N ILE A 246 19.10 -8.28 -48.86
CA ILE A 246 17.80 -7.74 -48.49
C ILE A 246 17.64 -6.41 -49.21
N GLU A 247 16.95 -6.51 -50.36
CA GLU A 247 16.52 -5.40 -51.18
C GLU A 247 15.35 -4.67 -50.50
N ILE A 248 15.55 -3.40 -50.17
CA ILE A 248 14.52 -2.52 -49.62
C ILE A 248 13.74 -1.94 -50.80
N GLY A 249 12.59 -2.55 -51.11
CA GLY A 249 11.65 -2.04 -52.12
C GLY A 249 10.95 -0.78 -51.63
N PHE A 250 11.25 0.34 -52.29
CA PHE A 250 10.52 1.60 -52.23
C PHE A 250 9.79 1.71 -53.57
N ASP A 251 8.45 1.64 -53.60
CA ASP A 251 7.67 2.04 -54.76
C ASP A 251 6.62 3.09 -54.35
N GLY A 252 6.77 4.25 -54.97
CA GLY A 252 5.78 5.31 -54.97
C GLY A 252 5.21 5.48 -56.38
N ALA A 253 4.04 6.12 -56.38
CA ALA A 253 3.37 6.80 -57.48
C ALA A 253 2.56 5.97 -58.49
N GLY A 254 1.27 6.31 -58.55
CA GLY A 254 0.34 5.96 -59.62
C GLY A 254 -0.92 6.82 -59.51
N GLU A 255 -0.95 7.91 -60.27
CA GLU A 255 -2.07 8.82 -60.49
C GLU A 255 -3.29 8.10 -61.11
N GLY A 256 -4.50 8.62 -60.85
CA GLY A 256 -5.74 8.08 -61.39
C GLY A 256 -6.96 8.96 -61.08
N ASP A 257 -7.23 9.83 -62.03
CA ASP A 257 -8.25 10.88 -62.15
C ASP A 257 -9.71 10.39 -62.31
N ILE A 258 -10.68 11.25 -61.90
CA ILE A 258 -12.06 11.46 -62.48
C ILE A 258 -13.17 10.43 -62.09
N ASP A 259 -14.45 10.69 -61.74
CA ASP A 259 -15.52 11.67 -62.08
C ASP A 259 -16.55 11.78 -60.90
N LEU A 260 -16.97 12.98 -60.48
CA LEU A 260 -18.26 13.65 -60.77
C LEU A 260 -19.57 12.85 -60.59
N ILE A 261 -20.30 13.15 -59.50
CA ILE A 261 -21.78 13.28 -59.49
C ILE A 261 -22.15 14.51 -58.63
N ASN A 262 -22.56 15.60 -59.29
CA ASN A 262 -23.49 16.58 -58.74
C ASN A 262 -24.91 15.98 -58.83
N ASP A 263 -25.81 16.26 -57.88
CA ASP A 263 -27.04 17.03 -58.19
C ASP A 263 -27.83 17.42 -56.94
N ASP A 264 -28.57 18.51 -57.12
CA ASP A 264 -29.28 19.46 -56.28
C ASP A 264 -30.43 18.97 -55.39
N SER A 265 -30.70 19.76 -54.33
CA SER A 265 -31.95 20.55 -54.07
C SER A 265 -32.14 20.75 -52.55
N GLU A 266 -31.90 21.94 -52.01
CA GLU A 266 -32.83 23.09 -51.83
C GLU A 266 -34.12 22.80 -51.02
N GLU A 267 -34.27 23.49 -49.88
CA GLU A 267 -35.41 24.35 -49.48
C GLU A 267 -35.22 24.76 -48.00
N GLN A 268 -34.72 25.95 -47.67
CA GLN A 268 -35.47 27.19 -47.38
C GLN A 268 -36.63 27.02 -46.39
N LEU A 269 -36.57 27.72 -45.24
CA LEU A 269 -37.46 28.86 -44.96
C LEU A 269 -37.04 29.61 -43.69
N ASP A 270 -37.06 30.92 -43.86
CA ASP A 270 -36.76 32.04 -42.98
C ASP A 270 -38.01 32.43 -42.17
N PHE A 271 -37.88 32.85 -40.90
CA PHE A 271 -38.70 33.93 -40.34
C PHE A 271 -38.16 34.48 -39.01
N THR A 272 -37.71 35.74 -39.10
CA THR A 272 -37.71 36.86 -38.12
C THR A 272 -38.80 36.79 -37.03
N GLY A 273 -38.72 37.35 -35.82
CA GLY A 273 -37.88 38.38 -35.20
C GLY A 273 -38.70 39.12 -34.11
N GLY A 274 -38.02 39.73 -33.12
CA GLY A 274 -38.54 40.73 -32.15
C GLY A 274 -39.43 40.16 -31.02
N GLY A 275 -39.30 40.52 -29.74
CA GLY A 275 -38.79 41.72 -29.09
C GLY A 275 -39.88 42.25 -28.12
N GLU A 276 -39.45 42.78 -26.97
CA GLU A 276 -40.21 43.57 -25.95
C GLU A 276 -40.62 42.88 -24.63
N ASP A 277 -39.77 43.13 -23.62
CA ASP A 277 -40.01 43.94 -22.41
C ASP A 277 -41.27 43.69 -21.53
N ALA A 278 -41.05 43.30 -20.26
CA ALA A 278 -41.56 43.98 -19.05
C ALA A 278 -41.49 43.09 -17.79
N SER A 279 -40.63 43.51 -16.86
CA SER A 279 -40.76 43.52 -15.38
C SER A 279 -41.88 42.70 -14.69
N GLN A 280 -41.53 41.91 -13.68
CA GLN A 280 -41.64 42.19 -12.22
C GLN A 280 -41.69 40.89 -11.39
N ASP A 281 -40.82 40.83 -10.38
CA ASP A 281 -40.96 40.23 -9.05
C ASP A 281 -41.78 38.94 -8.88
N ASP A 282 -41.10 37.81 -8.63
CA ASP A 282 -41.50 36.94 -7.51
C ASP A 282 -40.31 36.10 -7.01
N LEU A 283 -40.05 36.21 -5.70
CA LEU A 283 -39.01 35.48 -4.99
C LEU A 283 -39.55 34.10 -4.61
N GLY A 284 -39.19 33.07 -5.39
CA GLY A 284 -39.46 31.67 -5.09
C GLY A 284 -38.17 30.86 -5.06
N PHE A 285 -37.64 30.64 -3.86
CA PHE A 285 -36.74 29.52 -3.55
C PHE A 285 -37.47 28.20 -3.84
N ASP A 286 -36.95 27.35 -4.72
CA ASP A 286 -37.34 25.93 -4.87
C ASP A 286 -36.19 25.17 -5.56
N ASP A 287 -35.18 24.73 -4.81
CA ASP A 287 -35.04 23.42 -4.16
C ASP A 287 -34.71 22.29 -5.17
N GLY A 288 -33.43 21.91 -5.16
CA GLY A 288 -32.88 20.83 -5.99
C GLY A 288 -33.47 19.46 -5.65
N PRO A 289 -33.09 18.40 -6.39
CA PRO A 289 -33.72 17.09 -6.22
C PRO A 289 -33.53 16.58 -4.79
N LYS A 290 -34.66 16.57 -4.09
CA LYS A 290 -34.92 16.16 -2.72
C LYS A 290 -34.41 14.74 -2.46
N GLU A 291 -33.39 14.63 -1.62
CA GLU A 291 -33.05 13.39 -0.92
C GLU A 291 -34.32 12.83 -0.25
N PRO A 292 -34.57 11.50 -0.32
CA PRO A 292 -35.71 10.92 0.38
C PRO A 292 -35.47 10.97 1.91
N ALA A 293 -36.18 11.87 2.57
CA ALA A 293 -36.30 11.93 4.03
C ALA A 293 -37.04 10.71 4.60
N PRO A 294 -36.80 10.34 5.87
CA PRO A 294 -36.74 8.96 6.33
C PRO A 294 -38.08 8.41 6.83
N ALA A 295 -38.33 7.13 6.56
CA ALA A 295 -39.37 6.38 7.25
C ALA A 295 -38.92 6.09 8.69
N ALA A 296 -39.62 6.68 9.65
CA ALA A 296 -39.42 6.41 11.07
C ALA A 296 -40.22 5.16 11.51
N GLN A 297 -39.51 4.23 12.15
CA GLN A 297 -39.79 3.67 13.50
C GLN A 297 -39.45 2.18 13.60
N GLY A 298 -38.36 1.91 14.29
CA GLY A 298 -38.14 0.70 15.07
C GLY A 298 -37.27 1.11 16.26
N ALA A 299 -37.77 0.93 17.48
CA ALA A 299 -37.03 1.22 18.69
C ALA A 299 -35.79 0.29 18.78
N SER A 300 -34.62 0.77 18.39
CA SER A 300 -33.35 0.10 18.67
C SER A 300 -32.63 0.86 19.78
N GLY A 301 -32.05 0.14 20.74
CA GLY A 301 -31.20 0.72 21.76
C GLY A 301 -30.14 1.64 21.15
N GLN A 302 -29.71 2.64 21.89
CA GLN A 302 -28.66 3.55 21.44
C GLN A 302 -27.45 2.73 20.96
N ARG A 303 -27.18 2.74 19.66
CA ARG A 303 -25.97 2.14 19.08
C ARG A 303 -24.77 2.69 19.83
N ARG A 304 -23.96 1.79 20.38
CA ARG A 304 -22.73 2.15 21.08
C ARG A 304 -21.61 2.15 20.04
N ALA A 305 -20.60 2.97 20.24
CA ALA A 305 -19.44 2.99 19.37
C ALA A 305 -18.15 3.04 20.19
N LEU A 306 -17.08 2.51 19.60
CA LEU A 306 -15.73 2.60 20.11
C LEU A 306 -14.82 3.24 19.08
N LEU A 307 -13.89 4.04 19.58
CA LEU A 307 -12.73 4.50 18.85
C LEU A 307 -11.52 3.72 19.37
N ILE A 308 -10.88 2.96 18.48
CA ILE A 308 -9.70 2.15 18.79
C ILE A 308 -8.48 2.94 18.31
N TYR A 309 -7.59 3.28 19.22
CA TYR A 309 -6.32 3.93 18.93
C TYR A 309 -5.25 2.88 18.66
N GLN A 310 -4.52 3.02 17.53
CA GLN A 310 -3.41 2.14 17.14
C GLN A 310 -3.71 0.63 17.30
N GLU A 311 -4.84 0.20 16.73
CA GLU A 311 -5.27 -1.21 16.71
C GLU A 311 -4.16 -2.12 16.16
N GLY A 312 -3.88 -3.21 16.87
CA GLY A 312 -2.84 -4.16 16.52
C GLY A 312 -1.42 -3.78 16.97
N THR A 313 -1.25 -2.67 17.68
CA THR A 313 0.06 -2.26 18.26
C THR A 313 0.12 -2.50 19.78
N ALA A 314 1.31 -2.44 20.36
CA ALA A 314 1.50 -2.52 21.81
C ALA A 314 0.86 -1.33 22.58
N GLU A 315 0.53 -0.25 21.88
CA GLU A 315 -0.12 0.95 22.43
C GLU A 315 -1.63 0.97 22.17
N GLU A 316 -2.22 -0.15 21.71
CA GLU A 316 -3.65 -0.25 21.45
C GLU A 316 -4.48 0.17 22.67
N SER A 317 -5.44 1.07 22.45
CA SER A 317 -6.40 1.45 23.49
C SER A 317 -7.79 1.72 22.93
N MET A 318 -8.80 1.32 23.68
CA MET A 318 -10.20 1.40 23.27
C MET A 318 -10.94 2.49 24.05
N HIS A 319 -11.58 3.41 23.32
CA HIS A 319 -12.25 4.57 23.88
C HIS A 319 -13.73 4.55 23.51
N PRO A 320 -14.63 4.23 24.46
CA PRO A 320 -16.07 4.20 24.18
C PRO A 320 -16.63 5.62 24.02
N LEU A 321 -17.39 5.84 22.95
CA LEU A 321 -18.09 7.10 22.69
C LEU A 321 -19.36 7.17 23.55
N THR A 322 -19.18 7.58 24.80
CA THR A 322 -20.25 7.65 25.82
C THR A 322 -21.02 8.96 25.80
N ASN A 323 -20.41 10.04 25.30
CA ASN A 323 -20.98 11.38 25.22
C ASN A 323 -21.62 11.64 23.84
N GLU A 324 -22.44 12.69 23.73
CA GLU A 324 -23.01 13.12 22.44
C GLU A 324 -21.95 13.63 21.45
N GLU A 325 -20.85 14.14 21.99
CA GLU A 325 -19.68 14.62 21.27
C GLU A 325 -18.42 14.04 21.93
N PHE A 326 -17.47 13.60 21.11
CA PHE A 326 -16.18 13.05 21.49
C PHE A 326 -15.09 13.80 20.71
N THR A 327 -14.28 14.57 21.41
CA THR A 327 -13.30 15.49 20.84
C THR A 327 -11.91 14.85 20.78
N ILE A 328 -11.18 15.11 19.68
CA ILE A 328 -9.85 14.55 19.43
C ILE A 328 -8.90 15.69 19.08
N GLY A 329 -7.74 15.70 19.72
CA GLY A 329 -6.69 16.66 19.39
C GLY A 329 -5.53 16.65 20.36
N ARG A 330 -4.58 17.55 20.13
CA ARG A 330 -3.36 17.68 20.95
C ARG A 330 -3.61 18.36 22.31
N GLY A 331 -4.67 19.16 22.40
CA GLY A 331 -5.05 19.86 23.62
C GLY A 331 -5.41 18.90 24.74
N ARG A 332 -5.04 19.27 25.99
CA ARG A 332 -5.38 18.50 27.20
C ARG A 332 -6.89 18.49 27.51
N ASP A 333 -7.65 19.35 26.84
CA ASP A 333 -9.07 19.54 27.04
C ASP A 333 -9.93 18.65 26.13
N ASN A 334 -9.31 17.83 25.26
CA ASN A 334 -10.02 16.87 24.40
C ASN A 334 -10.29 15.56 25.15
N ASP A 335 -11.36 14.86 24.76
CA ASP A 335 -11.70 13.54 25.29
C ASP A 335 -10.59 12.51 24.97
N PHE A 336 -10.04 12.56 23.76
CA PHE A 336 -8.83 11.85 23.39
C PHE A 336 -7.68 12.84 23.09
N GLN A 337 -6.69 12.86 23.99
CA GLN A 337 -5.49 13.68 23.83
C GLN A 337 -4.38 12.93 23.08
N ILE A 338 -4.01 13.44 21.90
CA ILE A 338 -2.82 13.00 21.17
C ILE A 338 -1.61 13.82 21.66
N LYS A 339 -0.69 13.19 22.41
CA LYS A 339 0.40 13.92 23.10
C LYS A 339 1.62 14.23 22.24
N ASN A 340 1.97 13.32 21.31
CA ASN A 340 3.27 13.33 20.63
C ASN A 340 3.19 13.62 19.13
N ASP A 341 2.07 14.17 18.66
CA ASP A 341 1.85 14.46 17.24
C ASP A 341 1.78 15.97 16.99
N SER A 342 2.78 16.51 16.30
CA SER A 342 2.86 17.94 15.97
C SER A 342 1.94 18.34 14.81
N LYS A 343 1.55 17.38 13.97
CA LYS A 343 0.62 17.55 12.85
C LYS A 343 -0.83 17.61 13.33
N VAL A 344 -1.09 17.31 14.60
CA VAL A 344 -2.42 17.41 15.20
C VAL A 344 -2.67 18.81 15.78
N SER A 345 -3.76 19.45 15.33
CA SER A 345 -4.24 20.72 15.89
C SER A 345 -4.74 20.56 17.33
N ARG A 346 -4.78 21.68 18.08
CA ARG A 346 -5.16 21.66 19.51
C ARG A 346 -6.56 21.06 19.72
N TYR A 347 -7.49 21.41 18.83
CA TYR A 347 -8.82 20.81 18.69
C TYR A 347 -8.90 20.40 17.21
N HIS A 348 -8.69 19.13 16.90
CA HIS A 348 -8.48 18.71 15.52
C HIS A 348 -9.79 18.33 14.86
N CYS A 349 -10.51 17.39 15.45
CA CYS A 349 -11.80 16.96 14.96
C CYS A 349 -12.66 16.50 16.13
N LYS A 350 -13.91 16.22 15.82
CA LYS A 350 -14.85 15.65 16.77
C LYS A 350 -15.71 14.59 16.11
N ILE A 351 -16.04 13.57 16.88
CA ILE A 351 -17.04 12.58 16.51
C ILE A 351 -18.29 12.90 17.31
N PHE A 352 -19.42 13.09 16.64
CA PHE A 352 -20.68 13.40 17.29
C PHE A 352 -21.81 12.55 16.75
N ARG A 353 -22.86 12.44 17.56
CA ARG A 353 -24.03 11.65 17.24
C ARG A 353 -25.15 12.54 16.71
N ARG A 354 -25.76 12.15 15.59
CA ARG A 354 -26.97 12.78 15.02
C ARG A 354 -28.01 11.68 14.78
N GLY A 355 -28.97 11.55 15.70
CA GLY A 355 -29.95 10.45 15.71
C GLY A 355 -29.27 9.12 16.10
N ASP A 356 -29.40 8.08 15.27
CA ASP A 356 -28.75 6.77 15.48
C ASP A 356 -27.43 6.61 14.74
N ASN A 357 -26.94 7.70 14.15
CA ASN A 357 -25.75 7.72 13.31
C ASN A 357 -24.63 8.54 13.96
N PHE A 358 -23.40 8.14 13.68
CA PHE A 358 -22.19 8.84 14.07
C PHE A 358 -21.64 9.62 12.89
N TYR A 359 -21.08 10.79 13.17
CA TYR A 359 -20.46 11.66 12.19
C TYR A 359 -19.12 12.13 12.76
N ILE A 360 -18.14 12.34 11.88
CA ILE A 360 -16.88 13.00 12.21
C ILE A 360 -16.82 14.33 11.47
N GLU A 361 -16.39 15.38 12.15
CA GLU A 361 -16.19 16.72 11.60
C GLU A 361 -14.78 17.21 11.91
N ASP A 362 -14.07 17.66 10.88
CA ASP A 362 -12.78 18.34 11.01
C ASP A 362 -13.00 19.78 11.48
N ASN A 363 -12.32 20.18 12.56
CA ASN A 363 -12.47 21.49 13.15
C ASN A 363 -11.48 22.50 12.56
N LYS A 364 -11.41 22.56 11.22
CA LYS A 364 -10.45 23.39 10.46
C LYS A 364 -9.02 23.15 10.93
N SER A 365 -8.68 21.88 11.07
CA SER A 365 -7.34 21.49 11.46
C SER A 365 -6.31 21.91 10.41
N SER A 366 -5.04 21.96 10.80
CA SER A 366 -3.98 22.44 9.92
C SER A 366 -3.66 21.46 8.79
N ASN A 367 -3.90 20.16 8.99
CA ASN A 367 -3.55 19.10 8.03
C ASN A 367 -4.77 18.31 7.54
N GLY A 368 -5.97 18.60 8.06
CA GLY A 368 -7.19 17.86 7.77
C GLY A 368 -7.27 16.52 8.51
N SER A 369 -8.48 15.98 8.56
CA SER A 369 -8.78 14.63 9.02
C SER A 369 -9.03 13.74 7.79
N LEU A 370 -8.47 12.54 7.76
CA LEU A 370 -8.77 11.56 6.71
C LEU A 370 -9.64 10.43 7.24
N VAL A 371 -10.57 9.97 6.42
CA VAL A 371 -11.40 8.79 6.68
C VAL A 371 -11.32 7.88 5.48
N ASN A 372 -10.79 6.67 5.66
CA ASN A 372 -10.47 5.72 4.58
C ASN A 372 -9.64 6.36 3.44
N GLY A 373 -8.63 7.15 3.79
CA GLY A 373 -7.74 7.83 2.83
C GLY A 373 -8.28 9.12 2.21
N GLU A 374 -9.55 9.50 2.45
CA GLU A 374 -10.13 10.73 1.90
C GLU A 374 -10.17 11.85 2.94
N LEU A 375 -9.75 13.07 2.56
CA LEU A 375 -9.89 14.26 3.39
C LEU A 375 -11.36 14.64 3.60
N ILE A 376 -11.76 14.87 4.84
CA ILE A 376 -13.14 15.19 5.19
C ILE A 376 -13.28 16.59 5.80
N THR A 377 -14.48 17.16 5.65
CA THR A 377 -14.95 18.30 6.45
C THR A 377 -16.01 17.84 7.45
N GLU A 378 -17.04 17.15 6.98
CA GLU A 378 -17.98 16.34 7.79
C GLU A 378 -18.27 15.03 7.03
N ARG A 379 -18.25 13.88 7.71
CA ARG A 379 -18.58 12.57 7.12
C ARG A 379 -19.33 11.69 8.11
N ARG A 380 -20.33 10.94 7.61
CA ARG A 380 -21.01 9.89 8.39
C ARG A 380 -20.12 8.66 8.53
N LEU A 381 -20.10 8.08 9.72
CA LEU A 381 -19.41 6.83 10.03
C LEU A 381 -20.42 5.67 10.17
N PHE A 382 -20.04 4.51 9.63
CA PHE A 382 -20.84 3.30 9.51
C PHE A 382 -20.32 2.13 10.35
N GLY A 383 -19.11 2.22 10.93
CA GLY A 383 -18.61 1.25 11.89
C GLY A 383 -17.54 0.29 11.35
N GLY A 384 -16.63 0.79 10.53
CA GLY A 384 -15.43 0.05 10.15
C GLY A 384 -14.33 0.93 9.56
N GLU A 385 -14.53 2.24 9.57
CA GLU A 385 -13.64 3.20 8.95
C GLU A 385 -12.33 3.34 9.70
N GLU A 386 -11.28 3.52 8.93
CA GLU A 386 -10.01 4.03 9.40
C GLU A 386 -10.03 5.55 9.40
N VAL A 387 -9.68 6.14 10.54
CA VAL A 387 -9.63 7.58 10.75
C VAL A 387 -8.18 7.96 11.03
N ILE A 388 -7.61 8.81 10.20
CA ILE A 388 -6.23 9.30 10.34
C ILE A 388 -6.29 10.78 10.72
N ILE A 389 -5.59 11.12 11.80
CA ILE A 389 -5.54 12.47 12.36
C ILE A 389 -4.05 12.80 12.61
N GLY A 390 -3.47 13.66 11.76
CA GLY A 390 -2.02 13.84 11.75
C GLY A 390 -1.31 12.57 11.27
N GLU A 391 -0.51 11.96 12.14
CA GLU A 391 0.17 10.66 11.95
C GLU A 391 -0.49 9.55 12.78
N THR A 392 -1.59 9.88 13.46
CA THR A 392 -2.25 8.96 14.38
C THR A 392 -3.39 8.21 13.69
N PHE A 393 -3.35 6.88 13.81
CA PHE A 393 -4.35 5.96 13.26
C PHE A 393 -5.38 5.58 14.32
N PHE A 394 -6.65 5.64 13.91
CA PHE A 394 -7.78 5.16 14.69
C PHE A 394 -8.67 4.26 13.83
N ARG A 395 -9.35 3.31 14.47
CA ARG A 395 -10.48 2.59 13.87
C ARG A 395 -11.77 2.90 14.58
N PHE A 396 -12.81 3.20 13.80
CA PHE A 396 -14.15 3.42 14.32
C PHE A 396 -14.99 2.14 14.21
N ARG A 397 -15.58 1.71 15.32
CA ARG A 397 -16.44 0.52 15.39
C ARG A 397 -17.79 0.86 16.01
N ILE A 398 -18.87 0.35 15.42
CA ILE A 398 -20.19 0.36 16.05
C ILE A 398 -20.41 -1.01 16.68
N MET A 399 -20.89 -1.02 17.92
CA MET A 399 -21.30 -2.21 18.64
C MET A 399 -22.80 -2.41 18.43
N GLU A 400 -23.18 -3.56 17.86
CA GLU A 400 -24.57 -3.96 17.65
C GLU A 400 -25.25 -4.46 18.93
#